data_AF-A0A1Y1Y482-F1
#
_entry.id   AF-A0A1Y1Y482-F1
#
_cell.length_a   1.000
_cell.length_b   1.000
_cell.length_c   1.000
_cell.angle_alpha   90.00
_cell.angle_beta   90.00
_cell.angle_gamma   90.00
#
_symmetry.space_group_name_H-M   'P 1'
#
loop_
_entity.id
_entity.type
_entity.pdbx_description
1 polymer ?
#
loop_
_entity_poly.entity_id
_entity_poly.type
_entity_poly.pdbx_seq_one_letter_code
_entity_poly.pdbx_strand_id
1 'polypeptide(L)'
;MKGDAFKYMSNLGYTFGFEYVRKGYAFVYKDMFRVTVTQIFKFESPHDISTLSLLDPTNTWLVEVSSISIIQEAVAKTVEEINSFKTLFTGIVDLGYVDHLYLLNKVTYRS
;
A
#
# COMPACT_ATOMS: atom_id res chain seq x y z
N MET A 1 22.28 9.45 15.86
CA MET A 1 22.64 9.98 14.52
C MET A 1 21.54 10.92 14.08
N LYS A 2 21.88 12.12 13.58
CA LYS A 2 20.92 13.05 12.97
C LYS A 2 21.18 13.03 11.46
N GLY A 3 20.19 12.65 10.68
CA GLY A 3 20.22 12.68 9.22
C GLY A 3 19.00 13.45 8.71
N ASP A 4 19.18 14.23 7.65
CA ASP A 4 18.11 14.92 6.94
C ASP A 4 17.82 14.13 5.66
N ALA A 5 16.76 13.33 5.70
CA ALA A 5 16.40 12.45 4.59
C ALA A 5 16.06 13.24 3.32
N PHE A 6 15.44 14.41 3.43
CA PHE A 6 15.08 15.23 2.28
C PHE A 6 16.32 15.80 1.59
N LYS A 7 17.26 16.36 2.36
CA LYS A 7 18.54 16.82 1.79
C LYS A 7 19.32 15.69 1.16
N TYR A 8 19.32 14.51 1.78
CA TYR A 8 19.97 13.33 1.21
C TYR A 8 19.37 12.96 -0.15
N MET A 9 18.04 12.90 -0.26
CA MET A 9 17.35 12.58 -1.52
C MET A 9 17.57 13.66 -2.59
N SER A 10 17.55 14.94 -2.22
CA SER A 10 17.85 16.04 -3.15
C SER A 10 19.28 15.99 -3.68
N ASN A 11 20.26 15.63 -2.84
CA ASN A 11 21.65 15.45 -3.29
C ASN A 11 21.82 14.27 -4.26
N LEU A 12 20.92 13.28 -4.22
CA LEU A 12 20.86 12.19 -5.20
C LEU A 12 20.11 12.58 -6.49
N GLY A 13 19.63 13.82 -6.60
CA GLY A 13 18.90 14.33 -7.77
C GLY A 13 17.40 14.01 -7.77
N TYR A 14 16.83 13.55 -6.65
CA TYR A 14 15.38 13.33 -6.52
C TYR A 14 14.67 14.60 -6.05
N THR A 15 13.50 14.84 -6.63
CA THR A 15 12.57 15.88 -6.19
C THR A 15 11.44 15.25 -5.38
N PHE A 16 11.05 15.91 -4.28
CA PHE A 16 9.88 15.49 -3.51
C PHE A 16 8.62 15.54 -4.38
N GLY A 17 7.89 14.41 -4.44
CA GLY A 17 6.65 14.31 -5.20
C GLY A 17 5.42 14.54 -4.34
N PHE A 18 5.20 13.62 -3.39
CA PHE A 18 4.07 13.65 -2.46
C PHE A 18 4.38 12.74 -1.26
N GLU A 19 3.55 12.86 -0.23
CA GLU A 19 3.59 12.01 0.95
C GLU A 19 2.16 11.68 1.42
N TYR A 20 2.01 10.54 2.09
CA TYR A 20 0.75 10.08 2.66
C TYR A 20 1.01 9.17 3.86
N VAL A 21 0.01 9.02 4.72
CA VAL A 21 0.05 8.08 5.85
C VAL A 21 -1.01 7.01 5.66
N ARG A 22 -0.65 5.75 5.92
CA ARG A 22 -1.60 4.65 6.06
C ARG A 22 -1.81 4.35 7.53
N LYS A 23 -3.07 4.32 7.95
CA LYS A 23 -3.46 3.97 9.32
C LYS A 23 -4.47 2.84 9.29
N GLY A 24 -4.28 1.81 10.12
CA GLY A 24 -5.21 0.69 10.21
C GLY A 24 -4.57 -0.54 10.82
N TYR A 25 -5.01 -1.70 10.35
CA TYR A 25 -4.68 -2.99 10.92
C TYR A 25 -3.90 -3.86 9.93
N ALA A 26 -3.05 -4.73 10.46
CA ALA A 26 -2.31 -5.72 9.69
C ALA A 26 -2.50 -7.10 10.34
N PHE A 27 -2.78 -8.09 9.51
CA PHE A 27 -3.01 -9.46 9.89
C PHE A 27 -2.12 -10.38 9.04
N VAL A 28 -1.74 -11.51 9.62
CA VAL A 28 -1.07 -12.60 8.92
C VAL A 28 -2.07 -13.74 8.79
N TYR A 29 -2.23 -14.27 7.58
CA TYR A 29 -3.12 -15.39 7.30
C TYR A 29 -2.32 -16.58 6.75
N LYS A 30 -2.43 -17.72 7.45
CA LYS A 30 -1.71 -18.98 7.15
C LYS A 30 -0.20 -18.82 6.95
N ASP A 31 0.42 -17.83 7.61
CA ASP A 31 1.83 -17.45 7.44
C ASP A 31 2.25 -17.18 5.97
N MET A 32 1.27 -17.03 5.08
CA MET A 32 1.47 -16.93 3.64
C MET A 32 1.07 -15.55 3.13
N PHE A 33 0.02 -14.97 3.71
CA PHE A 33 -0.52 -13.69 3.27
C PHE A 33 -0.42 -12.65 4.36
N ARG A 34 -0.01 -11.46 3.96
CA ARG A 34 -0.22 -10.23 4.71
C ARG A 34 -1.52 -9.61 4.24
N VAL A 35 -2.45 -9.42 5.17
CA VAL A 35 -3.70 -8.71 4.94
C VAL A 35 -3.63 -7.38 5.67
N THR A 36 -3.87 -6.27 4.97
CA THR A 36 -3.96 -4.96 5.60
C THR A 36 -5.34 -4.35 5.36
N VAL A 37 -5.87 -3.71 6.39
CA VAL A 37 -7.15 -2.99 6.35
C VAL A 37 -6.84 -1.58 6.82
N THR A 38 -6.71 -0.65 5.87
CA THR A 38 -6.15 0.68 6.15
C THR A 38 -6.93 1.80 5.48
N GLN A 39 -6.81 3.00 6.05
CA GLN A 39 -7.22 4.24 5.42
C GLN A 39 -6.00 5.03 5.03
N ILE A 40 -6.11 5.79 3.94
CA ILE A 40 -5.05 6.65 3.44
C ILE A 40 -5.36 8.09 3.86
N PHE A 41 -4.38 8.73 4.48
CA PHE A 41 -4.41 10.13 4.88
C PHE A 41 -3.43 10.92 4.03
N LYS A 42 -3.85 12.09 3.57
CA LYS A 42 -3.01 13.07 2.88
C LYS A 42 -2.61 14.18 3.84
N PHE A 43 -1.52 14.86 3.52
CA PHE A 43 -1.06 16.04 4.24
C PHE A 43 -1.65 17.29 3.57
N GLU A 44 -2.29 18.16 4.35
CA GLU A 44 -2.67 19.50 3.85
C GLU A 44 -1.48 20.46 3.89
N SER A 45 -0.52 20.24 4.80
CA SER A 45 0.77 20.91 4.84
C SER A 45 1.89 19.87 4.83
N PRO A 46 2.85 19.93 3.89
CA PRO A 46 3.93 18.95 3.81
C PRO A 46 4.68 18.80 5.14
N HIS A 47 4.93 17.55 5.51
CA HIS A 47 5.68 17.11 6.69
C HIS A 47 5.03 17.42 8.05
N ASP A 48 3.85 18.03 8.07
CA ASP A 48 3.11 18.30 9.30
C ASP A 48 2.00 17.26 9.53
N ILE A 49 2.30 16.29 10.39
CA ILE A 49 1.39 15.19 10.79
C ILE A 49 0.08 15.72 11.40
N SER A 50 0.09 16.91 12.01
CA SER A 50 -1.13 17.50 12.57
C SER A 50 -2.14 17.93 11.50
N THR A 51 -1.69 18.07 10.26
CA THR A 51 -2.53 18.46 9.11
C THR A 51 -3.08 17.27 8.32
N LEU A 52 -2.99 16.05 8.87
CA LEU A 52 -3.51 14.86 8.19
C LEU A 52 -5.03 14.91 8.05
N SER A 53 -5.50 14.69 6.81
CA SER A 53 -6.91 14.53 6.49
C SER A 53 -7.12 13.23 5.70
N LEU A 54 -8.33 12.68 5.72
CA LEU A 54 -8.63 11.49 4.92
C LEU A 54 -8.49 11.83 3.43
N LEU A 55 -7.81 10.95 2.68
CA LEU A 55 -7.70 11.07 1.22
C LEU A 55 -9.08 10.95 0.57
N ASP A 56 -9.87 9.98 1.04
CA ASP A 56 -11.26 9.80 0.64
C ASP A 56 -12.20 10.23 1.78
N PRO A 57 -12.98 11.32 1.60
CA PRO A 57 -13.87 11.83 2.64
C PRO A 57 -15.04 10.90 2.96
N THR A 58 -15.31 9.89 2.12
CA THR A 58 -16.37 8.90 2.37
C THR A 58 -15.98 7.83 3.39
N ASN A 59 -14.78 7.93 3.98
CA ASN A 59 -14.28 7.04 5.03
C ASN A 59 -14.06 5.58 4.52
N THR A 60 -13.74 5.43 3.23
CA THR A 60 -13.43 4.14 2.60
C THR A 60 -12.23 3.47 3.25
N TRP A 61 -12.34 2.16 3.46
CA TRP A 61 -11.25 1.31 3.92
C TRP A 61 -10.69 0.50 2.76
N LEU A 62 -9.37 0.52 2.62
CA LEU A 62 -8.65 -0.27 1.65
C LEU A 62 -8.25 -1.60 2.28
N VAL A 63 -8.67 -2.69 1.65
CA VAL A 63 -8.23 -4.05 1.97
C VAL A 63 -7.22 -4.50 0.93
N GLU A 64 -5.99 -4.77 1.37
CA GLU A 64 -4.93 -5.33 0.52
C GLU A 64 -4.52 -6.69 1.05
N VAL A 65 -4.40 -7.65 0.13
CA VAL A 65 -3.90 -9.00 0.41
C VAL A 65 -2.70 -9.22 -0.49
N SER A 66 -1.55 -9.50 0.11
CA SER A 66 -0.32 -9.80 -0.62
C SER A 66 0.35 -11.03 -0.04
N SER A 67 1.01 -11.82 -0.90
CA SER A 67 1.84 -12.92 -0.43
C SER A 67 3.11 -12.38 0.23
N ILE A 68 3.55 -13.06 1.28
CA ILE A 68 4.88 -12.88 1.85
C ILE A 68 5.84 -13.63 0.93
N SER A 69 6.92 -12.96 0.50
CA SER A 69 7.93 -13.41 -0.49
C SER A 69 7.95 -14.93 -0.74
N ILE A 70 7.66 -15.35 -1.98
CA ILE A 70 7.53 -16.76 -2.35
C ILE A 70 8.65 -17.22 -3.30
N ILE A 71 9.09 -18.46 -3.15
CA ILE A 71 9.94 -19.15 -4.14
C ILE A 71 9.10 -19.61 -5.34
N GLN A 72 9.73 -19.86 -6.48
CA GLN A 72 9.04 -20.17 -7.74
C GLN A 72 8.14 -21.41 -7.64
N GLU A 73 8.57 -22.42 -6.90
CA GLU A 73 7.83 -23.67 -6.68
C GLU A 73 6.54 -23.45 -5.88
N ALA A 74 6.48 -22.40 -5.07
CA ALA A 74 5.33 -22.08 -4.22
C ALA A 74 4.28 -21.20 -4.93
N VAL A 75 4.56 -20.71 -6.14
CA VAL A 75 3.68 -19.78 -6.87
C VAL A 75 2.31 -20.39 -7.14
N ALA A 76 2.24 -21.59 -7.70
CA ALA A 76 0.97 -22.24 -8.05
C ALA A 76 0.07 -22.42 -6.81
N LYS A 77 0.64 -22.93 -5.71
CA LYS A 77 -0.06 -23.08 -4.43
C LYS A 77 -0.53 -21.73 -3.88
N THR A 78 0.29 -20.70 -3.96
CA THR A 78 -0.07 -19.35 -3.48
C THR A 78 -1.23 -18.77 -4.28
N VAL A 79 -1.27 -19.01 -5.60
CA VAL A 79 -2.38 -18.60 -6.47
C VAL A 79 -3.67 -19.34 -6.11
N GLU A 80 -3.62 -20.64 -5.82
CA GLU A 80 -4.81 -21.40 -5.37
C GLU A 80 -5.32 -20.88 -4.02
N GLU A 81 -4.42 -20.62 -3.08
CA GLU A 81 -4.75 -20.15 -1.75
C GLU A 81 -5.30 -18.72 -1.75
N ILE A 82 -4.77 -17.80 -2.57
CA ILE A 82 -5.30 -16.44 -2.68
C ILE A 82 -6.68 -16.41 -3.36
N ASN A 83 -6.92 -17.30 -4.33
CA ASN A 83 -8.25 -17.47 -4.91
C ASN A 83 -9.24 -18.02 -3.88
N SER A 84 -8.82 -19.00 -3.07
CA SER A 84 -9.63 -19.54 -1.97
C SER A 84 -9.95 -18.47 -0.92
N PHE A 85 -8.96 -17.62 -0.58
CA PHE A 85 -9.16 -16.45 0.27
C PHE A 85 -10.21 -15.51 -0.32
N LYS A 86 -10.09 -15.17 -1.61
CA LYS A 86 -11.08 -14.32 -2.30
C LYS A 86 -12.50 -14.91 -2.21
N THR A 87 -12.66 -16.20 -2.46
CA THR A 87 -13.97 -16.86 -2.35
C THR A 87 -14.52 -16.79 -0.93
N LEU A 88 -13.69 -17.03 0.10
CA LEU A 88 -14.11 -16.99 1.50
C LEU A 88 -14.69 -15.64 1.94
N PHE A 89 -14.16 -14.55 1.40
CA PHE A 89 -14.58 -13.18 1.76
C PHE A 89 -15.62 -12.58 0.80
N THR A 90 -16.12 -13.37 -0.15
CA THR A 90 -17.20 -12.94 -1.06
C THR A 90 -18.42 -12.54 -0.24
N GLY A 91 -18.96 -11.35 -0.51
CA GLY A 91 -20.11 -10.78 0.19
C GLY A 91 -19.76 -9.94 1.42
N ILE A 92 -18.49 -9.94 1.85
CA ILE A 92 -17.97 -9.04 2.89
C ILE A 92 -17.10 -7.96 2.24
N VAL A 93 -16.18 -8.36 1.38
CA VAL A 93 -15.33 -7.45 0.60
C VAL A 93 -15.16 -8.01 -0.81
N ASP A 94 -15.23 -7.13 -1.82
CA ASP A 94 -14.96 -7.52 -3.19
C ASP A 94 -13.46 -7.34 -3.48
N LEU A 95 -12.74 -8.46 -3.64
CA LEU A 95 -11.31 -8.46 -3.89
C LEU A 95 -11.05 -8.55 -5.40
N GLY A 96 -10.62 -7.43 -5.98
CA GLY A 96 -10.12 -7.36 -7.35
C GLY A 96 -8.63 -7.70 -7.45
N TYR A 97 -8.22 -8.26 -8.58
CA TYR A 97 -6.80 -8.27 -8.94
C TYR A 97 -6.40 -6.85 -9.38
N VAL A 98 -5.38 -6.29 -8.72
CA VAL A 98 -4.83 -5.00 -9.15
C VAL A 98 -3.94 -5.25 -10.35
N ASP A 99 -4.32 -4.70 -11.51
CA ASP A 99 -3.51 -4.80 -12.72
C ASP A 99 -2.18 -4.05 -12.52
N HIS A 100 -1.08 -4.71 -12.92
CA HIS A 100 0.28 -4.18 -12.89
C HIS A 100 0.41 -2.79 -13.53
N LEU A 101 -0.44 -2.45 -14.50
CA LEU A 101 -0.45 -1.12 -15.13
C LEU A 101 -0.75 0.01 -14.14
N TYR A 102 -1.57 -0.24 -13.11
CA TYR A 102 -1.87 0.72 -12.03
C TYR A 102 -0.78 0.76 -10.96
N LEU A 103 0.12 -0.23 -10.94
CA LEU A 103 1.29 -0.26 -10.06
C LEU A 103 2.52 0.39 -10.69
N LEU A 104 2.45 0.74 -11.98
CA LEU A 104 3.51 1.51 -12.63
C LEU A 104 3.57 2.92 -12.02
N ASN A 105 4.71 3.26 -11.45
CA ASN A 105 4.98 4.61 -10.98
C ASN A 105 5.18 5.55 -12.19
N LYS A 106 4.07 6.09 -12.72
CA LYS A 106 4.03 7.07 -13.81
C LYS A 106 3.99 8.52 -13.29
N VAL A 107 4.46 8.77 -12.07
CA VAL A 107 4.46 10.11 -11.50
C VAL A 107 5.35 11.00 -12.36
N THR A 108 4.75 12.00 -13.00
CA THR A 108 5.51 13.02 -13.75
C THR A 108 6.18 13.95 -12.76
N TYR A 109 7.45 13.70 -12.46
CA TYR A 109 8.27 14.61 -11.66
C TYR A 109 8.51 15.89 -12.49
N ARG A 110 7.85 16.99 -12.13
CA ARG A 110 8.18 18.30 -12.71
C ARG A 110 9.47 18.78 -12.05
N SER A 111 10.46 19.12 -12.88
CA SER A 111 11.71 19.76 -12.49
C SER A 111 11.50 21.24 -12.18
#